data_AF-A0A382UVS1-F1
#
_entry.id   AF-A0A382UVS1-F1
#
_cell.length_a   1.000
_cell.length_b   1.000
_cell.length_c   1.000
_cell.angle_alpha   90.00
_cell.angle_beta   90.00
_cell.angle_gamma   90.00
#
_symmetry.space_group_name_H-M   'P 1'
#
loop_
_entity.id
_entity.type
_entity.pdbx_description
1 polymer ?
#
loop_
_entity_poly.entity_id
_entity_poly.type
_entity_poly.pdbx_seq_one_letter_code
_entity_poly.pdbx_strand_id
1 'polypeptide(L)' 'MKKLYCISFILLLSIGLSDPPDWSVNPPDFQFNASMTGVLIINGEESTDSNDIIAAFVGDECRGIDDQGFY' A
#
# COMPACT_ATOMS: atom_id res chain seq x y z
N MET A 1 -26.31 -18.00 -29.10
CA MET A 1 -24.89 -17.63 -29.21
C MET A 1 -24.52 -16.31 -28.49
N LYS A 2 -25.38 -15.76 -27.61
CA LYS A 2 -25.12 -14.47 -26.92
C LYS A 2 -24.46 -14.61 -25.54
N LYS A 3 -24.48 -15.81 -24.95
CA LYS A 3 -23.96 -16.07 -23.59
C LYS A 3 -22.43 -16.23 -23.52
N LEU A 4 -21.77 -16.49 -24.65
CA LEU A 4 -20.32 -16.71 -24.70
C LEU A 4 -19.53 -15.39 -24.59
N TYR A 5 -20.08 -14.29 -25.09
CA TYR A 5 -19.46 -12.96 -25.02
C TYR A 5 -19.37 -12.43 -23.57
N CYS A 6 -20.36 -12.70 -22.72
CA CYS A 6 -20.33 -12.25 -21.31
C CYS A 6 -19.22 -12.94 -20.50
N ILE A 7 -18.97 -14.24 -20.73
CA ILE A 7 -17.93 -14.98 -19.99
C ILE A 7 -16.53 -14.52 -20.41
N SER A 8 -16.34 -14.25 -21.71
CA SER A 8 -15.09 -13.69 -22.23
C SER A 8 -14.80 -12.28 -21.68
N PHE A 9 -15.82 -11.47 -21.43
CA PHE A 9 -15.68 -10.13 -20.86
C PHE A 9 -15.33 -10.15 -19.36
N ILE A 10 -15.89 -11.11 -18.61
CA ILE A 10 -15.59 -11.30 -17.18
C ILE A 10 -14.14 -11.78 -16.96
N LEU A 11 -13.61 -12.67 -17.81
CA LEU A 11 -12.21 -13.11 -17.71
C LEU A 11 -11.20 -12.00 -18.06
N LEU A 12 -11.57 -11.03 -18.90
CA LEU A 12 -10.73 -9.87 -19.23
C LEU A 12 -10.63 -8.85 -18.10
N LEU A 13 -11.59 -8.83 -17.17
CA LEU A 13 -11.60 -7.95 -16.00
C LEU A 13 -10.69 -8.44 -14.85
N SER A 14 -10.31 -9.72 -14.86
CA SER A 14 -9.49 -10.33 -13.80
C SER A 14 -7.98 -10.19 -14.01
N ILE A 15 -7.56 -9.60 -15.13
CA ILE A 15 -6.15 -9.51 -15.52
C ILE A 15 -5.61 -8.15 -15.05
N GLY A 16 -4.91 -8.13 -13.91
CA GLY A 16 -3.80 -7.19 -13.71
C GLY A 16 -4.00 -5.98 -12.78
N LEU A 17 -4.96 -5.99 -11.85
CA LEU A 17 -4.93 -5.03 -10.74
C LEU A 17 -4.17 -5.67 -9.58
N SER A 18 -2.99 -5.13 -9.26
CA SER A 18 -2.34 -5.41 -7.98
C SER A 18 -3.06 -4.58 -6.93
N ASP A 19 -3.61 -5.24 -5.92
CA ASP A 19 -4.10 -4.52 -4.76
C ASP A 19 -2.93 -3.84 -4.05
N PRO A 20 -3.14 -2.65 -3.45
CA PRO A 20 -2.16 -2.06 -2.56
C PRO A 20 -1.90 -2.99 -1.36
N PRO A 21 -0.75 -2.86 -0.69
CA PRO A 21 -0.49 -3.64 0.51
C PRO A 21 -1.59 -3.41 1.56
N ASP A 22 -1.96 -4.48 2.26
CA ASP A 22 -2.96 -4.49 3.32
C ASP A 22 -2.36 -4.28 4.73
N TRP A 23 -1.19 -3.63 4.79
CA TRP A 23 -0.49 -3.38 6.04
C TRP A 23 -1.33 -2.52 6.98
N SER A 24 -1.36 -2.91 8.25
CA SER A 24 -2.08 -2.18 9.29
C SER A 24 -1.29 -2.24 10.58
N VAL A 25 -1.38 -1.16 11.35
CA VAL A 25 -0.80 -1.06 12.68
C VAL A 25 -1.86 -0.51 13.63
N ASN A 26 -1.98 -1.11 14.80
CA ASN A 26 -2.81 -0.62 15.89
C ASN A 26 -1.87 -0.15 17.01
N PRO A 27 -1.55 1.17 17.11
CA PRO A 27 -0.55 1.67 18.06
C PRO A 27 -0.77 1.25 19.54
N PRO A 28 -2.01 1.14 20.05
CA PRO A 28 -2.30 0.62 21.39
C PRO A 28 -1.80 -0.80 21.69
N ASP A 29 -1.49 -1.63 20.69
CA ASP A 29 -0.96 -2.99 20.90
C ASP A 29 0.51 -2.97 21.36
N PHE A 30 1.17 -1.82 21.33
CA PHE A 30 2.58 -1.66 21.66
C PHE A 30 2.78 -0.79 22.91
N GLN A 31 3.65 -1.25 23.82
CA GLN A 31 3.97 -0.54 25.06
C GLN A 31 4.74 0.77 24.85
N PHE A 32 5.41 0.92 23.71
CA PHE A 32 6.21 2.10 23.37
C PHE A 32 5.82 2.61 21.98
N ASN A 33 5.83 3.92 21.82
CA ASN A 33 5.56 4.60 20.56
C ASN A 33 6.73 5.53 20.17
N ALA A 34 6.88 5.75 18.87
CA ALA A 34 7.80 6.72 18.30
C ALA A 34 7.15 7.34 17.05
N SER A 35 7.46 8.61 16.78
CA SER A 35 7.10 9.28 15.52
C SER A 35 8.35 9.54 14.70
N MET A 36 8.23 9.48 13.38
CA MET A 36 9.30 9.75 12.43
C MET A 36 8.76 10.66 11.32
N THR A 37 9.59 11.60 10.88
CA THR A 37 9.31 12.47 9.73
C THR A 37 10.50 12.34 8.77
N GLY A 38 10.23 12.19 7.48
CA GLY A 38 11.27 12.00 6.47
C GLY A 38 10.76 12.31 5.07
N VAL A 39 11.67 12.38 4.10
CA VAL A 39 11.37 12.63 2.69
C VAL A 39 11.71 11.38 1.89
N LEU A 40 10.78 10.90 1.08
CA LEU A 40 10.99 9.77 0.18
C LEU A 40 11.69 10.25 -1.10
N ILE A 41 12.90 9.76 -1.36
CA ILE A 41 13.67 10.10 -2.57
C ILE A 41 13.84 8.83 -3.43
N ILE A 42 13.34 8.87 -4.66
CA ILE A 42 13.46 7.80 -5.65
C ILE A 42 14.23 8.34 -6.86
N ASN A 43 15.34 7.70 -7.22
CA ASN A 43 16.21 8.12 -8.33
C ASN A 43 16.71 9.57 -8.24
N GLY A 44 16.85 10.12 -7.03
CA GLY A 44 17.32 11.48 -6.79
C GLY A 44 16.24 12.56 -6.80
N GLU A 45 14.98 12.19 -6.99
CA GLU A 45 13.82 13.08 -6.94
C GLU A 45 12.93 12.73 -5.75
N GLU A 46 12.36 13.75 -5.11
CA GLU A 46 11.36 13.57 -4.06
C GLU A 46 10.09 12.97 -4.65
N SER A 47 9.58 11.90 -4.05
CA SER A 47 8.32 11.32 -4.46
C SER A 47 7.17 12.16 -3.94
N THR A 48 6.27 12.54 -4.85
CA THR A 48 5.04 13.30 -4.56
C THR A 48 3.77 12.51 -4.90
N ASP A 49 3.90 11.20 -5.12
CA ASP A 49 2.75 10.32 -5.41
C ASP A 49 1.95 10.07 -4.13
N SER A 50 0.67 10.45 -4.14
CA SER A 50 -0.25 10.23 -3.01
C SER A 50 -0.61 8.75 -2.78
N ASN A 51 -0.23 7.86 -3.71
CA ASN A 51 -0.43 6.42 -3.55
C ASN A 51 0.78 5.71 -2.93
N ASP A 52 1.87 6.43 -2.65
CA ASP A 52 3.01 5.86 -1.95
C ASP A 52 2.65 5.55 -0.50
N ILE A 53 3.05 4.36 -0.05
CA ILE A 53 2.83 3.89 1.33
C ILE A 53 4.20 3.50 1.90
N ILE A 54 4.53 4.05 3.07
CA ILE A 54 5.76 3.73 3.79
C ILE A 54 5.39 2.95 5.06
N ALA A 55 6.04 1.82 5.30
CA ALA A 55 5.83 1.03 6.51
C ALA A 55 7.15 0.61 7.16
N ALA A 56 7.14 0.52 8.49
CA ALA A 56 8.26 0.08 9.32
C ALA A 56 7.99 -1.33 9.87
N PHE A 57 8.99 -2.22 9.79
CA PHE A 57 8.83 -3.63 10.13
C PHE A 57 9.84 -4.12 11.17
N VAL A 58 9.40 -5.10 11.97
CA VAL A 58 10.27 -5.95 12.79
C VAL A 58 10.01 -7.40 12.38
N GLY A 59 10.91 -7.99 11.57
CA GLY A 59 10.61 -9.24 10.89
C GLY A 59 9.44 -9.05 9.92
N ASP A 60 8.39 -9.85 10.08
CA ASP A 60 7.19 -9.81 9.24
C ASP A 60 6.05 -8.95 9.83
N GLU A 61 6.27 -8.32 11.00
CA GLU A 61 5.23 -7.53 11.68
C GLU A 61 5.37 -6.04 11.37
N CYS A 62 4.30 -5.43 10.84
CA CYS A 62 4.22 -3.98 10.65
C CYS A 62 4.08 -3.27 12.00
N ARG A 63 4.99 -2.33 12.29
CA ARG A 63 5.06 -1.56 13.55
C ARG A 63 4.81 -0.06 13.37
N GLY A 64 4.66 0.39 12.12
CA GLY A 64 4.37 1.78 11.78
C GLY A 64 4.02 1.89 10.31
N ILE A 65 3.12 2.80 9.97
CA ILE A 65 2.68 3.04 8.60
C ILE A 65 2.40 4.53 8.41
N ASP A 66 2.75 5.03 7.24
CA ASP A 66 2.22 6.26 6.67
C ASP A 66 1.58 5.91 5.32
N ASP A 67 0.26 6.03 5.28
CA ASP A 67 -0.59 5.78 4.11
C ASP A 67 -1.34 7.05 3.65
N GLN A 68 -1.01 8.21 4.25
CA GLN A 68 -1.68 9.48 3.96
C GLN A 68 -0.85 10.40 3.07
N GLY A 69 0.42 10.08 2.82
CA GLY A 69 1.30 10.84 1.92
C GLY A 69 1.58 12.28 2.39
N PHE A 70 1.43 12.55 3.69
CA PHE A 70 1.73 13.85 4.28
C PHE A 70 3.06 13.78 5.05
N TYR A 71 4.15 14.23 4.41
CA TYR A 71 5.45 14.45 5.05
C TYR A 71 5.55 15.83 5.70
#